data_AF-A0AAV1QU97-F1
#
_entry.id   AF-A0AAV1QU97-F1
#
_cell.length_a   1.000
_cell.length_b   1.000
_cell.length_c   1.000
_cell.angle_alpha   90.00
_cell.angle_beta   90.00
_cell.angle_gamma   90.00
#
_symmetry.space_group_name_H-M   'P 1'
#
loop_
_entity.id
_entity.type
_entity.pdbx_description
1 polymer ?
#
loop_
_entity_poly.entity_id
_entity_poly.type
_entity_poly.pdbx_seq_one_letter_code
_entity_poly.pdbx_strand_id
1 'polypeptide(L)'
;MFSFLKDSVELPQNNPKLKAHAVKVLKMTCESAIQLHEKGEVVVTETTLKYLGSVHLKKGVIEPHFEVVKEALLRTVKEALREKWNEEMGLAWGEAYDQLAAAIKAEMKAEAAAAVSAAQTS
;
A
#
# COMPACT_ATOMS: atom_id res chain seq x y z
N MET A 1 7.12 8.28 -1.19
CA MET A 1 7.49 9.05 0.01
C MET A 1 6.72 10.37 0.10
N PHE A 2 6.25 10.73 1.28
CA PHE A 2 5.51 11.98 1.51
C PHE A 2 6.45 13.18 1.39
N SER A 3 6.36 13.91 0.29
CA SER A 3 7.23 15.07 0.03
C SER A 3 7.09 16.19 1.07
N PHE A 4 6.00 16.22 1.84
CA PHE A 4 5.80 17.16 2.94
C PHE A 4 6.54 16.79 4.24
N LEU A 5 7.20 15.63 4.30
CA LEU A 5 8.02 15.19 5.43
C LEU A 5 9.52 15.37 5.19
N LYS A 6 9.92 15.83 4.00
CA LYS A 6 11.32 15.77 3.54
C LYS A 6 12.30 16.50 4.47
N ASP A 7 11.82 17.52 5.19
CA ASP A 7 12.63 18.39 6.06
C ASP A 7 12.04 18.54 7.48
N SER A 8 11.09 17.68 7.88
CA SER A 8 10.43 17.76 9.20
C SER A 8 11.08 16.80 10.19
N VAL A 9 11.61 17.34 11.30
CA VAL A 9 12.12 16.55 12.44
C VAL A 9 10.96 16.06 13.33
N GLU A 10 9.82 16.74 13.27
CA GLU A 10 8.61 16.37 14.00
C GLU A 10 7.70 15.49 13.15
N LEU A 11 7.13 14.45 13.76
CA LEU A 11 6.00 13.72 13.18
C LEU A 11 4.84 14.72 13.07
N PRO A 12 4.33 15.04 11.87
CA PRO A 12 3.27 16.03 11.77
C PRO A 12 1.98 15.40 12.28
N GLN A 13 1.73 15.62 13.57
CA GLN A 13 0.47 15.27 14.22
C GLN A 13 -0.66 15.98 13.45
N ASN A 14 -1.70 15.22 13.11
CA ASN A 14 -2.88 15.71 12.37
C ASN A 14 -2.64 16.20 10.92
N ASN A 15 -1.60 15.73 10.23
CA ASN A 15 -1.45 16.07 8.81
C ASN A 15 -2.60 15.46 7.97
N PRO A 16 -3.41 16.28 7.24
CA PRO A 16 -4.57 15.79 6.51
C PRO A 16 -4.19 14.87 5.34
N LYS A 17 -3.03 15.08 4.70
CA LYS A 17 -2.55 14.21 3.61
C LYS A 17 -2.11 12.84 4.14
N LEU A 18 -1.43 12.81 5.29
CA LEU A 18 -1.06 11.56 5.94
C LEU A 18 -2.32 10.78 6.38
N LYS A 19 -3.28 11.48 7.00
CA LYS A 19 -4.56 10.88 7.42
C LYS A 19 -5.33 10.30 6.24
N ALA A 20 -5.46 11.06 5.14
CA ALA A 20 -6.15 10.59 3.93
C ALA A 20 -5.46 9.35 3.33
N HIS A 21 -4.13 9.33 3.29
CA HIS A 21 -3.39 8.16 2.82
C HIS A 21 -3.60 6.93 3.73
N ALA A 22 -3.50 7.11 5.05
CA ALA A 22 -3.70 6.04 6.02
C ALA A 22 -5.11 5.41 5.90
N VAL A 23 -6.15 6.24 5.75
CA VAL A 23 -7.52 5.76 5.51
C VAL A 23 -7.60 4.97 4.21
N LYS A 24 -6.93 5.43 3.14
CA LYS A 24 -6.93 4.73 1.86
C LYS A 24 -6.26 3.35 1.96
N VAL A 25 -5.12 3.26 2.64
CA VAL A 25 -4.43 1.97 2.87
C VAL A 25 -5.34 1.02 3.65
N LEU A 26 -5.89 1.47 4.79
CA LEU A 26 -6.77 0.63 5.62
C LEU A 26 -8.00 0.14 4.85
N LYS A 27 -8.65 1.05 4.11
CA LYS A 27 -9.83 0.72 3.31
C LYS A 27 -9.51 -0.30 2.23
N MET A 28 -8.46 -0.06 1.44
CA MET A 28 -8.11 -0.97 0.35
C MET A 28 -7.66 -2.34 0.85
N THR A 29 -6.90 -2.41 1.96
CA THR A 29 -6.54 -3.71 2.55
C THR A 29 -7.76 -4.45 3.08
N CYS A 30 -8.72 -3.75 3.69
CA CYS A 30 -9.98 -4.35 4.14
C CYS A 30 -10.80 -4.89 2.95
N GLU A 31 -10.92 -4.11 1.87
CA GLU A 31 -11.59 -4.56 0.63
C GLU A 31 -10.87 -5.77 0.01
N SER A 32 -9.54 -5.81 0.02
CA SER A 32 -8.76 -6.98 -0.43
C SER A 32 -9.03 -8.21 0.44
N ALA A 33 -9.12 -8.05 1.76
CA ALA A 33 -9.41 -9.16 2.67
C ALA A 33 -10.82 -9.74 2.43
N ILE A 34 -11.81 -8.88 2.20
CA ILE A 34 -13.18 -9.30 1.84
C ILE A 34 -13.17 -10.06 0.52
N GLN A 35 -12.47 -9.55 -0.50
CA GLN A 35 -12.40 -10.20 -1.81
C GLN A 35 -11.68 -11.55 -1.76
N LEU A 36 -10.59 -11.67 -1.01
CA LEU A 36 -9.93 -12.96 -0.79
C LEU A 36 -10.85 -13.96 -0.11
N HIS A 37 -11.63 -13.52 0.88
CA HIS A 37 -12.60 -14.37 1.55
C HIS A 37 -13.73 -14.84 0.62
N GLU A 38 -14.28 -13.92 -0.19
CA GLU A 38 -15.45 -14.21 -1.04
C GLU A 38 -15.10 -14.91 -2.37
N LYS A 39 -13.93 -14.58 -2.95
CA LYS A 39 -13.58 -14.93 -4.35
C LYS A 39 -12.25 -15.67 -4.47
N GLY A 40 -11.44 -15.71 -3.41
CA GLY A 40 -10.12 -16.32 -3.42
C GLY A 40 -9.04 -15.49 -4.12
N GLU A 41 -9.35 -14.28 -4.59
CA GLU A 41 -8.40 -13.38 -5.27
C GLU A 41 -8.67 -11.90 -4.94
N VAL A 42 -7.64 -11.07 -5.06
CA VAL A 42 -7.76 -9.61 -4.93
C VAL A 42 -7.91 -9.00 -6.32
N VAL A 43 -9.06 -8.38 -6.60
CA VAL A 43 -9.33 -7.71 -7.87
C VAL A 43 -9.37 -6.20 -7.67
N VAL A 44 -8.38 -5.51 -8.22
CA VAL A 44 -8.36 -4.05 -8.32
C VAL A 44 -8.40 -3.69 -9.80
N THR A 45 -9.21 -2.69 -10.16
CA THR A 45 -9.32 -2.27 -11.57
C THR A 45 -7.96 -1.86 -12.13
N GLU A 46 -7.66 -2.27 -13.36
CA GLU A 46 -6.38 -2.02 -14.03
C GLU A 46 -6.04 -0.53 -14.07
N THR A 47 -7.03 0.33 -14.32
CA THR A 47 -6.86 1.80 -14.32
C THR A 47 -6.42 2.33 -12.95
N THR A 48 -6.96 1.78 -11.86
CA THR A 48 -6.57 2.14 -10.50
C THR A 48 -5.17 1.63 -10.19
N LEU A 49 -4.84 0.39 -10.56
CA LEU A 49 -3.51 -0.19 -10.33
C LEU A 49 -2.42 0.60 -11.04
N LYS A 50 -2.61 0.93 -12.33
CA LYS A 50 -1.70 1.79 -13.09
C LYS A 50 -1.46 3.14 -12.42
N TYR A 51 -2.54 3.79 -11.97
CA TYR A 51 -2.43 5.06 -11.25
C TYR A 51 -1.65 4.91 -9.93
N LEU A 52 -1.92 3.86 -9.15
CA LEU A 52 -1.22 3.60 -7.91
C LEU A 52 0.26 3.32 -8.15
N GLY A 53 0.60 2.46 -9.11
CA GLY A 53 1.97 2.18 -9.51
C GLY A 53 2.73 3.47 -9.86
N SER A 54 2.13 4.31 -10.71
CA SER A 54 2.71 5.60 -11.12
C SER A 54 2.99 6.53 -9.96
N VAL A 55 2.02 6.71 -9.06
CA VAL A 55 2.18 7.60 -7.92
C VAL A 55 3.25 7.07 -6.97
N HIS A 56 3.29 5.76 -6.71
CA HIS A 56 4.30 5.18 -5.80
C HIS A 56 5.71 5.27 -6.40
N LEU A 57 5.86 5.01 -7.71
CA LEU A 57 7.12 5.15 -8.42
C LEU A 57 7.62 6.60 -8.43
N LYS A 58 6.77 7.56 -8.84
CA LYS A 58 7.10 9.01 -8.87
C LYS A 58 7.47 9.57 -7.50
N LYS A 59 6.96 8.96 -6.44
CA LYS A 59 7.26 9.36 -5.06
C LYS A 59 8.47 8.62 -4.48
N GLY A 60 9.18 7.80 -5.25
CA GLY A 60 10.37 7.07 -4.79
C GLY A 60 10.06 6.03 -3.72
N VAL A 61 8.90 5.38 -3.79
CA VAL A 61 8.61 4.24 -2.91
C VAL A 61 9.46 3.05 -3.34
N ILE A 62 10.04 2.34 -2.38
CA ILE A 62 10.86 1.14 -2.59
C ILE A 62 10.25 -0.01 -1.78
N GLU A 63 10.63 -1.24 -2.09
CA GLU A 63 10.10 -2.44 -1.46
C GLU A 63 10.14 -2.42 0.08
N PRO A 64 11.24 -2.00 0.74
CA PRO A 64 11.27 -1.88 2.21
C PRO A 64 10.19 -0.97 2.81
N HIS A 65 9.71 0.04 2.07
CA HIS A 65 8.62 0.90 2.56
C HIS A 65 7.29 0.14 2.66
N PHE A 66 7.04 -0.84 1.79
CA PHE A 66 5.83 -1.66 1.87
C PHE A 66 5.87 -2.56 3.10
N GLU A 67 7.02 -3.14 3.44
CA GLU A 67 7.17 -3.98 4.63
C GLU A 67 6.94 -3.19 5.93
N VAL A 68 7.54 -2.00 6.04
CA VAL A 68 7.33 -1.13 7.21
C VAL A 68 5.86 -0.74 7.37
N VAL A 69 5.16 -0.45 6.26
CA VAL A 69 3.72 -0.14 6.30
C VAL A 69 2.88 -1.35 6.67
N LYS A 70 3.23 -2.56 6.20
CA LYS A 70 2.57 -3.81 6.59
C LYS A 70 2.65 -4.02 8.10
N GLU A 71 3.85 -3.93 8.66
CA GLU A 71 4.05 -4.11 10.11
C GLU A 71 3.25 -3.08 10.91
N ALA A 72 3.31 -1.81 10.52
CA ALA A 72 2.57 -0.74 11.18
C ALA A 72 1.05 -0.96 11.09
N LEU A 73 0.55 -1.39 9.93
CA LEU A 73 -0.86 -1.70 9.71
C LEU A 73 -1.33 -2.83 10.64
N LEU A 74 -0.62 -3.96 10.66
CA LEU A 74 -0.99 -5.12 11.48
C LEU A 74 -0.96 -4.78 12.98
N ARG A 75 0.06 -4.04 13.43
CA ARG A 75 0.12 -3.56 14.84
C ARG A 75 -1.06 -2.65 15.15
N THR A 76 -1.39 -1.71 14.26
CA THR A 76 -2.52 -0.78 14.44
C THR A 76 -3.86 -1.52 14.52
N VAL A 77 -4.11 -2.49 13.64
CA VAL A 77 -5.36 -3.27 13.65
C VAL A 77 -5.43 -4.13 14.91
N LYS A 78 -4.33 -4.77 15.33
CA LYS A 78 -4.25 -5.54 16.56
C LYS A 78 -4.56 -4.68 17.79
N GLU A 79 -3.97 -3.48 17.88
CA GLU A 79 -4.24 -2.53 18.97
C GLU A 79 -5.69 -2.03 18.99
N ALA A 80 -6.29 -1.84 17.81
CA ALA A 80 -7.68 -1.40 17.68
C ALA A 80 -8.69 -2.49 18.10
N LEU A 81 -8.42 -3.74 17.74
CA LEU A 81 -9.33 -4.87 18.00
C LEU A 81 -9.14 -5.50 19.38
N ARG A 82 -7.96 -5.33 19.99
CA ARG A 82 -7.62 -5.84 21.33
C ARG A 82 -8.01 -7.31 21.49
N GLU A 83 -9.00 -7.59 22.34
CA GLU A 83 -9.48 -8.94 22.67
C GLU A 83 -10.16 -9.65 21.48
N LYS A 84 -10.61 -8.90 20.47
CA LYS A 84 -11.21 -9.47 19.24
C LYS A 84 -10.17 -9.91 18.21
N TRP A 85 -8.89 -9.59 18.43
CA TRP A 85 -7.80 -10.03 17.56
C TRP A 85 -7.49 -11.51 17.76
N ASN A 86 -7.26 -12.23 16.67
CA ASN A 86 -6.69 -13.58 16.69
C ASN A 86 -5.64 -13.74 15.58
N GLU A 87 -4.88 -14.83 15.63
CA GLU A 87 -3.77 -15.07 14.71
C GLU A 87 -4.25 -15.25 13.26
N GLU A 88 -5.38 -15.93 13.06
CA GLU A 88 -5.98 -16.12 11.74
C GLU A 88 -6.34 -14.79 11.07
N MET A 89 -6.91 -13.85 11.83
CA MET A 89 -7.19 -12.50 11.37
C MET A 89 -5.90 -11.76 10.99
N GLY A 90 -4.83 -11.95 11.77
CA GLY A 90 -3.53 -11.39 11.44
C GLY A 90 -2.95 -11.91 10.13
N LEU A 91 -3.07 -13.20 9.89
CA LEU A 91 -2.66 -13.83 8.63
C LEU A 91 -3.51 -13.32 7.47
N ALA A 92 -4.82 -13.23 7.63
CA ALA A 92 -5.74 -12.74 6.60
C ALA A 92 -5.45 -11.27 6.21
N TRP A 93 -5.25 -10.39 7.19
CA TRP A 93 -4.86 -9.01 6.94
C TRP A 93 -3.48 -8.89 6.30
N GLY A 94 -2.54 -9.75 6.69
CA GLY A 94 -1.19 -9.83 6.12
C GLY A 94 -1.23 -10.22 4.65
N GLU A 95 -1.93 -11.30 4.32
CA GLU A 95 -2.09 -11.81 2.95
C GLU A 95 -2.80 -10.79 2.06
N ALA A 96 -3.89 -10.17 2.55
CA ALA A 96 -4.61 -9.13 1.83
C ALA A 96 -3.73 -7.93 1.49
N TYR A 97 -2.86 -7.53 2.41
CA TYR A 97 -1.89 -6.47 2.16
C TYR A 97 -0.83 -6.90 1.15
N ASP A 98 -0.29 -8.12 1.27
CA ASP A 98 0.77 -8.62 0.40
C ASP A 98 0.32 -8.71 -1.06
N GLN A 99 -0.88 -9.25 -1.29
CA GLN A 99 -1.47 -9.33 -2.64
C GLN A 99 -1.67 -7.94 -3.25
N LEU A 100 -2.20 -6.99 -2.48
CA LEU A 100 -2.36 -5.60 -2.92
C LEU A 100 -1.00 -4.93 -3.22
N ALA A 101 -0.02 -5.12 -2.33
CA ALA A 101 1.32 -4.57 -2.48
C ALA A 101 2.02 -5.18 -3.70
N ALA A 102 1.88 -6.49 -3.95
CA ALA A 102 2.42 -7.17 -5.11
C ALA A 102 1.85 -6.59 -6.42
N ALA A 103 0.53 -6.35 -6.49
CA ALA A 103 -0.10 -5.75 -7.65
C ALA A 103 0.42 -4.32 -7.92
N ILE A 104 0.56 -3.49 -6.88
CA ILE A 104 1.12 -2.14 -7.02
C ILE A 104 2.60 -2.20 -7.44
N LYS A 105 3.40 -3.07 -6.82
CA LYS A 105 4.82 -3.27 -7.17
C LYS A 105 5.01 -3.72 -8.62
N ALA A 106 4.10 -4.54 -9.16
CA ALA A 106 4.13 -4.96 -10.56
C ALA A 106 3.96 -3.76 -11.50
N GLU A 107 2.98 -2.89 -11.25
CA GLU A 107 2.77 -1.68 -12.04
C GLU A 107 3.92 -0.67 -11.91
N MET A 108 4.52 -0.54 -10.72
CA MET A 108 5.73 0.28 -10.54
C MET A 108 6.88 -0.20 -11.43
N LYS A 109 7.09 -1.53 -11.54
CA LYS A 109 8.12 -2.11 -12.40
C LYS A 109 7.80 -1.92 -13.89
N ALA A 110 6.54 -2.09 -14.27
CA ALA A 110 6.09 -1.89 -15.65
C ALA A 110 6.29 -0.45 -16.11
N GLU A 111 5.93 0.53 -15.29
CA GLU A 111 6.13 1.96 -15.60
C GLU A 111 7.61 2.34 -15.65
N ALA A 112 8.43 1.82 -14.73
CA ALA A 112 9.87 2.03 -14.77
C ALA A 112 10.49 1.47 -16.06
N ALA A 113 10.09 0.28 -16.48
CA ALA A 113 10.55 -0.31 -17.74
C ALA A 113 10.13 0.53 -18.96
N ALA A 114 8.88 0.97 -19.02
CA ALA A 114 8.38 1.81 -20.11
C ALA A 114 9.12 3.16 -20.22
N ALA A 115 9.46 3.78 -19.08
CA ALA A 115 10.22 5.02 -19.05
C ALA A 115 11.66 4.84 -19.56
N VAL A 116 12.31 3.73 -19.23
CA VAL A 116 13.65 3.39 -19.75
C VAL A 116 13.61 3.18 -21.25
N SER A 117 12.63 2.45 -21.78
CA SER A 117 12.49 2.23 -23.22
C SER A 117 12.27 3.54 -23.99
N ALA A 118 11.44 4.45 -23.48
CA ALA A 118 11.18 5.74 -24.12
C ALA A 118 12.44 6.65 -24.16
N ALA A 119 13.28 6.59 -23.13
CA ALA A 119 14.53 7.33 -23.07
C ALA A 119 15.62 6.78 -24.00
N GLN A 120 15.54 5.50 -24.38
CA GLN A 120 16.47 4.86 -25.33
C GLN A 120 16.10 5.11 -26.81
N THR A 121 14.86 5.51 -27.08
CA THR A 121 14.34 5.82 -28.42
C THR A 121 14.35 7.32 -28.76
N SER A 122 14.84 8.17 -27.85
CA SER A 122 14.93 9.64 -28.00
C SER A 122 16.38 10.08 -28.16
#